data_AF-A0A974A254-F1
#
_entry.id   AF-A0A974A254-F1
#
_cell.length_a   1.000
_cell.length_b   1.000
_cell.length_c   1.000
_cell.angle_alpha   90.00
_cell.angle_beta   90.00
_cell.angle_gamma   90.00
#
_symmetry.space_group_name_H-M   'P 1'
#
loop_
_entity.id
_entity.type
_entity.pdbx_description
1 polymer ?
#
loop_
_entity_poly.entity_id
_entity_poly.type
_entity_poly.pdbx_seq_one_letter_code
_entity_poly.pdbx_strand_id
1 'polypeptide(L)'
;MIEYPTTCPHCGYHTDGLEVLGDINAADPFPCDGELSLCDDCGEWNVMAKGHHGGLRKPRARELRAIKRSENCARAIMDWRERKIEQHFKGHA
;
A
#
# COMPACT_ATOMS: atom_id res chain seq x y z
N MET A 1 -12.00 -14.65 -6.32
CA MET A 1 -11.14 -13.55 -5.86
C MET A 1 -9.78 -13.82 -6.46
N ILE A 2 -9.23 -12.93 -7.28
CA ILE A 2 -7.87 -13.12 -7.82
C ILE A 2 -6.95 -12.45 -6.82
N GLU A 3 -6.26 -13.27 -6.04
CA GLU A 3 -5.22 -12.86 -5.12
C GLU A 3 -4.00 -12.47 -5.95
N TYR A 4 -3.57 -11.21 -5.85
CA TYR A 4 -2.29 -10.79 -6.42
C TYR A 4 -1.26 -10.92 -5.31
N PRO A 5 -0.34 -11.89 -5.38
CA PRO A 5 0.74 -12.00 -4.41
C PRO A 5 1.56 -10.72 -4.47
N THR A 6 1.34 -9.84 -3.50
CA THR A 6 2.04 -8.56 -3.45
C THR A 6 3.07 -8.57 -2.36
N THR A 7 4.33 -8.48 -2.79
CA THR A 7 5.48 -8.51 -1.90
C THR A 7 6.02 -7.10 -1.78
N CYS A 8 6.07 -6.58 -0.56
CA CYS A 8 6.60 -5.26 -0.31
C CYS A 8 8.10 -5.23 -0.71
N PRO A 9 8.51 -4.35 -1.63
CA PRO A 9 9.90 -4.22 -2.07
C PRO A 9 10.82 -3.56 -1.01
N HIS A 10 10.29 -3.22 0.17
CA HIS A 10 11.06 -2.60 1.25
C HIS A 10 11.34 -3.57 2.40
N CYS A 11 10.31 -4.23 2.95
CA CYS A 11 10.48 -5.18 4.05
C CYS A 11 10.32 -6.65 3.65
N GLY A 12 9.88 -6.95 2.42
CA GLY A 12 9.62 -8.32 1.97
C GLY A 12 8.31 -8.92 2.47
N TYR A 13 7.49 -8.16 3.22
CA TYR A 13 6.18 -8.62 3.65
C TYR A 13 5.30 -8.99 2.47
N HIS A 14 4.72 -10.18 2.52
CA HIS A 14 3.79 -10.69 1.54
C HIS A 14 2.36 -10.47 2.03
N THR A 15 1.51 -9.92 1.18
CA THR A 15 0.08 -9.89 1.44
C THR A 15 -0.68 -10.49 0.28
N ASP A 16 -1.60 -11.39 0.63
CA ASP A 16 -2.54 -12.03 -0.31
C ASP A 16 -3.70 -11.08 -0.69
N GLY A 17 -3.83 -9.96 0.04
CA GLY A 17 -4.83 -8.91 -0.20
C GLY A 17 -4.24 -7.50 -0.18
N LEU A 18 -4.57 -6.70 -1.18
CA LEU A 18 -4.21 -5.28 -1.24
C LEU A 18 -5.38 -4.41 -0.74
N GLU A 19 -5.15 -3.61 0.29
CA GLU A 19 -5.96 -2.40 0.51
C GLU A 19 -5.42 -1.31 -0.42
N VAL A 20 -6.11 -1.09 -1.53
CA VAL A 20 -5.79 -0.02 -2.50
C VAL A 20 -6.41 1.28 -2.01
N LEU A 21 -5.57 2.30 -1.78
CA LEU A 21 -6.02 3.61 -1.30
C LEU A 21 -6.32 4.53 -2.49
N GLY A 22 -7.42 4.27 -3.20
CA GLY A 22 -7.95 5.16 -4.23
C GLY A 22 -8.89 4.49 -5.23
N ASP A 23 -9.94 5.20 -5.65
CA ASP A 23 -10.87 4.83 -6.73
C ASP A 23 -10.55 5.67 -7.97
N ILE A 24 -10.27 5.04 -9.12
CA ILE A 24 -10.31 5.71 -10.43
C ILE A 24 -10.97 4.77 -11.46
N ASN A 25 -12.30 4.72 -11.40
CA ASN A 25 -13.24 4.00 -12.28
C ASN A 25 -13.51 2.55 -11.86
N ALA A 26 -14.61 2.38 -11.13
CA ALA A 26 -15.30 1.12 -10.82
C ALA A 26 -15.83 0.37 -12.07
N ALA A 27 -14.96 0.12 -13.05
CA ALA A 27 -15.21 -0.79 -14.17
C ALA A 27 -14.19 -1.94 -14.19
N ASP A 28 -13.04 -1.79 -13.53
CA ASP A 28 -12.00 -2.81 -13.48
C ASP A 28 -11.87 -3.34 -12.04
N PRO A 29 -12.11 -4.64 -11.76
CA PRO A 29 -11.98 -5.20 -10.41
C PRO A 29 -10.52 -5.29 -9.94
N PHE A 30 -9.57 -4.81 -10.74
CA PHE A 30 -8.15 -4.94 -10.51
C PHE A 30 -7.50 -3.59 -10.26
N PRO A 31 -6.60 -3.49 -9.27
CA PRO A 31 -5.75 -2.33 -9.16
C PRO A 31 -4.99 -2.09 -10.46
N CYS A 32 -5.04 -0.86 -10.97
CA CYS A 32 -4.32 -0.47 -12.17
C CYS A 32 -2.82 -0.26 -11.90
N ASP A 33 -1.99 -0.53 -12.90
CA ASP A 33 -0.57 -0.16 -12.83
C ASP A 33 -0.44 1.35 -12.58
N GLY A 34 0.35 1.72 -11.59
CA GLY A 34 0.51 3.11 -11.14
C GLY A 34 -0.32 3.48 -9.91
N GLU A 35 -1.25 2.64 -9.47
CA GLU A 35 -1.97 2.88 -8.21
C GLU A 35 -1.09 2.72 -6.97
N LEU A 36 -1.50 3.39 -5.89
CA LEU A 36 -0.74 3.41 -4.65
C LEU A 36 -1.26 2.35 -3.67
N SER A 37 -0.31 1.69 -3.01
CA SER A 37 -0.57 0.78 -1.90
C SER A 37 0.32 1.17 -0.72
N LEU A 38 -0.22 1.07 0.49
CA LEU A 38 0.53 1.24 1.73
C LEU A 38 0.84 -0.14 2.31
N CYS A 39 2.11 -0.43 2.63
CA CYS A 39 2.46 -1.71 3.24
C CYS A 39 1.93 -1.78 4.67
N ASP A 40 1.08 -2.77 4.95
CA ASP A 40 0.53 -2.96 6.29
C ASP A 40 1.58 -3.36 7.33
N ASP A 41 2.71 -3.95 6.93
CA ASP A 41 3.78 -4.32 7.87
C ASP A 41 4.69 -3.14 8.22
N CYS A 42 5.34 -2.55 7.21
CA CYS A 42 6.37 -1.51 7.43
C CYS A 42 5.88 -0.06 7.23
N GLY A 43 4.68 0.15 6.69
CA GLY A 43 4.14 1.49 6.46
C GLY A 43 4.77 2.22 5.26
N GLU A 44 5.58 1.55 4.45
CA GLU A 44 6.14 2.14 3.24
C GLU A 44 5.15 2.15 2.08
N TRP A 45 5.18 3.23 1.32
CA TRP A 45 4.38 3.37 0.10
C TRP A 45 4.97 2.52 -1.04
N ASN A 46 4.07 1.91 -1.80
CA ASN A 46 4.34 1.06 -2.96
C ASN A 46 3.47 1.50 -4.12
N VAL A 47 3.90 1.16 -5.33
CA VAL A 47 3.13 1.38 -6.55
C VAL A 47 2.83 0.04 -7.20
N MET A 48 1.57 -0.14 -7.59
CA MET A 48 1.10 -1.28 -8.35
C MET A 48 1.82 -1.37 -9.69
N ALA A 49 2.40 -2.52 -9.97
CA ALA A 49 3.10 -2.82 -11.20
C ALA A 49 2.95 -4.32 -11.50
N LYS A 50 1.88 -4.70 -12.19
CA LYS A 50 1.54 -6.09 -12.54
C LYS A 50 2.68 -6.79 -13.27
N GLY A 51 3.45 -6.06 -14.07
CA GLY A 51 4.63 -6.58 -14.76
C GLY A 51 5.89 -6.74 -13.89
N HIS A 52 5.85 -6.40 -12.61
CA HIS A 52 6.99 -6.58 -11.68
C HIS A 52 6.83 -7.84 -10.85
N HIS A 53 7.96 -8.48 -10.53
CA HIS A 53 7.98 -9.62 -9.62
C HIS A 53 7.40 -9.22 -8.25
N GLY A 54 6.36 -9.93 -7.80
CA GLY A 54 5.63 -9.58 -6.57
C GLY A 54 4.67 -8.40 -6.71
N GLY A 55 4.31 -7.99 -7.94
CA GLY A 55 3.19 -7.07 -8.24
C GLY A 55 3.37 -5.61 -7.80
N LEU A 56 4.45 -5.29 -7.07
CA LEU A 56 4.72 -3.99 -6.47
C LEU A 56 6.12 -3.49 -6.82
N ARG A 57 6.25 -2.17 -6.82
CA ARG A 57 7.54 -1.48 -6.92
C ARG A 57 7.63 -0.29 -5.98
N LYS A 58 8.86 0.16 -5.72
CA LYS A 58 9.09 1.42 -5.00
C LYS A 58 8.55 2.60 -5.81
N PRO A 59 7.94 3.62 -5.16
CA PRO A 59 7.57 4.85 -5.83
C PRO A 59 8.79 5.59 -6.37
N ARG A 60 8.67 6.14 -7.57
CA ARG A 60 9.68 7.01 -8.21
C ARG A 60 9.68 8.38 -7.53
N ALA A 61 10.75 9.14 -7.71
CA ALA A 61 10.88 10.47 -7.09
C ALA A 61 9.70 11.42 -7.39
N ARG A 62 9.10 11.35 -8.59
CA ARG A 62 7.90 12.14 -8.94
C ARG A 62 6.66 11.69 -8.16
N GLU A 63 6.47 10.39 -8.00
CA GLU A 63 5.34 9.80 -7.27
C GLU A 63 5.48 10.10 -5.77
N LEU A 64 6.68 9.98 -5.20
CA LEU A 64 6.96 10.37 -3.81
C LEU A 64 6.59 11.83 -3.53
N ARG A 65 6.86 12.75 -4.48
CA ARG A 65 6.44 14.15 -4.34
C ARG A 65 4.92 14.31 -4.36
N ALA A 66 4.22 13.53 -5.16
CA ALA A 66 2.76 13.55 -5.19
C ALA A 66 2.17 12.99 -3.89
N ILE A 67 2.69 11.85 -3.41
CA ILE A 67 2.31 11.23 -2.13
C ILE A 67 2.45 12.24 -0.99
N LYS A 68 3.60 12.93 -0.90
CA LYS A 68 3.85 13.94 0.15
C LYS A 68 2.90 15.13 0.13
N ARG A 69 2.28 15.43 -1.00
CA ARG A 69 1.32 16.54 -1.16
C ARG A 69 -0.13 16.09 -1.06
N SER A 70 -0.39 14.78 -1.03
CA SER A 70 -1.73 14.21 -0.99
C SER A 70 -2.20 14.11 0.45
N GLU A 71 -3.26 14.85 0.79
CA GLU A 71 -3.93 14.75 2.09
C GLU A 71 -4.47 13.33 2.35
N ASN A 72 -4.95 12.65 1.31
CA ASN A 72 -5.41 11.26 1.43
C ASN A 72 -4.28 10.32 1.83
N CYS A 73 -3.08 10.50 1.25
CA CYS A 73 -1.91 9.70 1.64
C CYS A 73 -1.44 10.07 3.05
N ALA A 74 -1.47 11.36 3.41
CA ALA A 74 -1.16 11.79 4.77
C ALA A 74 -2.12 11.19 5.82
N ARG A 75 -3.42 11.12 5.52
CA ARG A 75 -4.40 10.47 6.40
C ARG A 75 -4.15 8.97 6.51
N ALA A 76 -3.97 8.29 5.38
CA ALA A 76 -3.75 6.84 5.38
C ALA A 76 -2.50 6.41 6.17
N ILE A 77 -1.39 7.16 6.10
CA ILE A 77 -0.20 6.84 6.92
C ILE A 77 -0.46 7.09 8.41
N MET A 78 -1.29 8.07 8.76
CA MET A 78 -1.69 8.31 10.16
C MET A 78 -2.58 7.17 10.67
N ASP A 79 -3.59 6.78 9.90
CA ASP A 79 -4.48 5.66 10.23
C ASP A 79 -3.68 4.36 10.41
N TRP A 80 -2.70 4.09 9.54
CA TRP A 80 -1.80 2.94 9.69
C TRP A 80 -0.98 3.02 10.99
N ARG A 81 -0.43 4.19 11.34
CA ARG A 81 0.33 4.38 12.58
C ARG A 81 -0.55 4.11 13.81
N GLU A 82 -1.76 4.63 13.81
CA GLU A 82 -2.71 4.41 14.90
C GLU A 82 -3.08 2.93 15.05
N ARG A 83 -3.41 2.24 13.95
CA ARG A 83 -3.67 0.79 13.97
C ARG A 83 -2.48 0.00 14.51
N LYS A 84 -1.25 0.33 14.12
CA LYS A 84 -0.04 -0.36 14.61
C LYS A 84 0.20 -0.14 16.10
N ILE A 85 -0.04 1.06 16.59
CA ILE A 85 0.02 1.37 18.01
C ILE A 85 -0.98 0.50 18.77
N GLU A 86 -2.24 0.46 18.34
CA GLU A 86 -3.27 -0.36 18.98
C GLU A 86 -2.95 -1.87 18.98
N GLN A 87 -2.44 -2.39 17.86
CA GLN A 87 -2.04 -3.80 17.75
C GLN A 87 -0.88 -4.13 18.70
N HIS A 88 0.09 -3.22 18.86
CA HIS A 88 1.19 -3.39 19.80
C HIS A 88 0.70 -3.41 21.26
N PHE A 89 -0.28 -2.58 21.61
CA PHE A 89 -0.85 -2.54 22.96
C PHE A 89 -1.79 -3.71 23.28
N LYS A 90 -2.53 -4.25 22.30
CA LYS A 90 -3.41 -5.42 22.49
C LYS A 90 -2.65 -6.75 22.58
N GLY A 91 -1.37 -6.80 22.20
CA GLY A 91 -0.52 -7.99 22.34
C GLY A 91 0.09 -8.19 23.73
N HIS A 92 -0.18 -7.29 24.68
CA HIS A 92 0.37 -7.30 26.04
C HIS A 92 -0.71 -7.41 27.14
N ALA A 93 -1.89 -7.93 26.82
CA ALA A 93 -2.98 -8.21 27.76
C ALA A 93 -3.16 -9.72 27.98
#